data_AF-A0AAD8HPD2-F1
#
_entry.id   AF-A0AAD8HPD2-F1
#
_cell.length_a   1.000
_cell.length_b   1.000
_cell.length_c   1.000
_cell.angle_alpha   90.00
_cell.angle_beta   90.00
_cell.angle_gamma   90.00
#
_symmetry.space_group_name_H-M   'P 1'
#
loop_
_entity.id
_entity.type
_entity.pdbx_description
1 polymer ?
#
loop_
_entity_poly.entity_id
_entity_poly.type
_entity_poly.pdbx_seq_one_letter_code
_entity_poly.pdbx_strand_id
1 'polypeptide(L)'
;MLHIREKHCLLEGIIQDHTVHQALGKSTRGHGRLKQGVSAERKPMQYTSFTSDSLWSDIIEFAKVKYQFDFPEDARSRVMKISVIRNFFQKVGLAVASRKYDLAAALPFNPSDIINLQPVVKHSIPVCSVAKDLVETGKIQLAEGMLGEAYSLFSEAFTILQQVTGPMHREVAN
;
A
#
# COMPACT_ATOMS: atom_id res chain seq x y z
N MET A 1 -22.37 -0.33 -21.76
CA MET A 1 -21.16 0.01 -22.54
C MET A 1 -20.18 0.94 -21.77
N LEU A 2 -20.19 0.92 -20.42
CA LEU A 2 -19.30 1.72 -19.56
C LEU A 2 -18.14 0.91 -18.92
N HIS A 3 -18.13 -0.41 -19.08
CA HIS A 3 -17.15 -1.29 -18.43
C HIS A 3 -15.82 -1.47 -19.18
N ILE A 4 -15.63 -0.80 -20.33
CA ILE A 4 -14.41 -0.95 -21.15
C ILE A 4 -13.47 0.26 -20.99
N ARG A 5 -13.97 1.42 -20.56
CA ARG A 5 -13.14 2.65 -20.41
C ARG A 5 -12.34 2.71 -19.11
N GLU A 6 -12.76 2.04 -18.04
CA GLU A 6 -11.99 1.99 -16.78
C GLU A 6 -10.71 1.15 -16.88
N LYS A 7 -10.69 0.12 -17.74
CA LYS A 7 -9.51 -0.75 -17.87
C LYS A 7 -8.35 -0.10 -18.62
N HIS A 8 -8.62 0.88 -19.49
CA HIS A 8 -7.57 1.53 -20.27
C HIS A 8 -6.73 2.50 -19.41
N CYS A 9 -7.36 3.18 -18.44
CA CYS A 9 -6.65 4.10 -17.54
C CYS A 9 -5.76 3.36 -16.52
N LEU A 10 -6.17 2.16 -16.09
CA LEU A 10 -5.38 1.32 -15.20
C LEU A 10 -4.18 0.65 -15.87
N LEU A 11 -4.21 0.39 -17.19
CA LEU A 11 -3.08 -0.24 -17.88
C LEU A 11 -1.98 0.76 -18.25
N GLU A 12 -2.32 1.98 -18.67
CA GLU A 12 -1.29 2.95 -19.09
C GLU A 12 -0.53 3.56 -17.90
N GLY A 13 -1.14 3.63 -16.71
CA GLY A 13 -0.47 4.08 -15.49
C GLY A 13 0.56 3.10 -14.91
N ILE A 14 0.56 1.83 -15.35
CA ILE A 14 1.50 0.80 -14.86
C ILE A 14 2.74 0.70 -15.76
N ILE A 15 2.68 1.16 -17.02
CA ILE A 15 3.75 0.98 -18.00
C ILE A 15 4.80 2.10 -17.94
N GLN A 16 4.45 3.30 -17.45
CA GLN A 16 5.38 4.44 -17.47
C GLN A 16 6.39 4.45 -16.31
N ASP A 17 6.14 3.76 -15.19
CA ASP A 17 7.00 3.83 -13.98
C ASP A 17 8.26 2.93 -14.03
N HIS A 18 8.49 2.21 -15.15
CA HIS A 18 9.65 1.31 -15.28
C HIS A 18 10.69 1.69 -16.35
N THR A 19 10.58 2.85 -16.99
CA THR A 19 11.54 3.26 -18.03
C THR A 19 12.38 4.47 -17.63
N VAL A 20 13.13 4.39 -16.54
CA VAL A 20 14.38 5.16 -16.39
C VAL A 20 15.40 4.31 -15.63
N HIS A 21 16.58 4.15 -16.24
CA HIS A 21 17.78 3.44 -15.79
C HIS A 21 17.91 1.96 -16.16
N GLN A 22 18.16 1.69 -17.45
CA GLN A 22 19.14 0.65 -17.79
C GLN A 22 19.94 1.04 -19.03
N ALA A 23 21.19 1.45 -18.79
CA ALA A 23 22.18 1.70 -19.82
C ALA A 23 22.76 0.37 -20.33
N LEU A 24 22.80 0.28 -21.65
CA LEU A 24 23.47 -0.64 -22.56
C LEU A 24 24.77 -1.32 -22.04
N GLY A 25 24.80 -2.66 -22.08
CA GLY A 25 26.01 -3.48 -21.92
C GLY A 25 25.87 -4.85 -22.58
N LYS A 26 26.80 -5.17 -23.48
CA LYS A 26 26.74 -6.22 -24.51
C LYS A 26 26.85 -7.66 -23.96
N SER A 27 26.12 -8.59 -24.58
CA SER A 27 26.15 -10.04 -24.35
C SER A 27 27.34 -10.72 -25.01
N THR A 28 28.11 -11.50 -24.24
CA THR A 28 28.99 -12.57 -24.77
C THR A 28 28.84 -13.82 -23.92
N ARG A 29 28.58 -14.96 -24.60
CA ARG A 29 28.42 -16.32 -24.05
C ARG A 29 29.62 -16.79 -23.22
N GLY A 30 29.34 -17.53 -22.14
CA GLY A 30 30.35 -18.28 -21.38
C GLY A 30 29.73 -19.36 -20.49
N HIS A 31 30.04 -20.61 -20.78
CA HIS A 31 29.70 -21.81 -20.01
C HIS A 31 30.52 -21.83 -18.70
N GLY A 32 29.90 -22.03 -17.54
CA GLY A 32 30.61 -22.05 -16.26
C GLY A 32 29.83 -22.73 -15.13
N ARG A 33 30.15 -24.01 -14.90
CA ARG A 33 29.74 -24.82 -13.74
C ARG A 33 30.45 -24.30 -12.50
N LEU A 34 29.75 -23.97 -11.41
CA LEU A 34 30.36 -23.84 -10.08
C LEU A 34 29.37 -24.20 -8.97
N LYS A 35 29.79 -25.18 -8.16
CA LYS A 35 29.17 -25.61 -6.91
C LYS A 35 29.57 -24.65 -5.77
N GLN A 36 28.71 -24.65 -4.76
CA GLN A 36 29.00 -24.51 -3.32
C GLN A 36 29.02 -23.09 -2.72
N GLY A 37 27.98 -22.84 -1.91
CA GLY A 37 28.11 -22.44 -0.51
C GLY A 37 28.74 -21.09 -0.22
N VAL A 38 27.91 -20.05 -0.11
CA VAL A 38 28.20 -18.89 0.75
C VAL A 38 26.96 -18.62 1.58
N SER A 39 27.11 -18.75 2.90
CA SER A 39 26.14 -18.32 3.89
C SER A 39 25.91 -16.82 3.71
N ALA A 40 24.78 -16.46 3.09
CA ALA A 40 24.34 -15.07 3.05
C ALA A 40 24.03 -14.65 4.49
N GLU A 41 24.90 -13.82 5.06
CA GLU A 41 24.69 -13.09 6.29
C GLU A 41 23.36 -12.34 6.17
N ARG A 42 22.32 -12.88 6.80
CA ARG A 42 20.99 -12.28 6.77
C ARG A 42 21.05 -11.04 7.65
N LYS A 43 21.10 -9.86 7.03
CA LYS A 43 20.82 -8.58 7.73
C LYS A 43 19.57 -8.78 8.60
N PRO A 44 19.60 -8.45 9.91
CA PRO A 44 18.42 -8.56 10.75
C PRO A 44 17.33 -7.69 10.14
N MET A 45 16.26 -8.33 9.69
CA MET A 45 15.15 -7.66 9.02
C MET A 45 14.44 -6.78 10.05
N GLN A 46 14.06 -5.56 9.69
CA GLN A 46 13.51 -4.54 10.61
C GLN A 46 12.27 -5.00 11.42
N TYR A 47 11.60 -6.08 11.02
CA TYR A 47 10.50 -6.64 11.81
C TYR A 47 10.95 -7.37 13.08
N THR A 48 12.24 -7.65 13.27
CA THR A 48 12.76 -8.36 14.46
C THR A 48 12.86 -7.49 15.70
N SER A 49 12.62 -6.17 15.61
CA SER A 49 12.66 -5.26 16.77
C SER A 49 11.35 -5.16 17.54
N PHE A 50 10.25 -5.74 17.03
CA PHE A 50 8.96 -5.67 17.70
C PHE A 50 8.81 -6.79 18.73
N THR A 51 8.62 -6.41 20.00
CA THR A 51 8.30 -7.35 21.07
C THR A 51 6.80 -7.30 21.36
N SER A 52 6.26 -8.36 21.98
CA SER A 52 4.85 -8.37 22.37
C SER A 52 4.52 -7.25 23.37
N ASP A 53 5.49 -6.82 24.17
CA ASP A 53 5.30 -5.78 25.19
C ASP A 53 5.34 -4.39 24.58
N SER A 54 6.24 -4.12 23.63
CA SER A 54 6.27 -2.83 22.93
C SER A 54 4.95 -2.61 22.16
N LEU A 55 4.48 -3.63 21.44
CA LEU A 55 3.20 -3.56 20.72
C LEU A 55 2.02 -3.30 21.66
N TRP A 56 2.02 -3.90 22.85
CA TRP A 56 0.94 -3.70 23.82
C TRP A 56 0.93 -2.26 24.36
N SER A 57 2.11 -1.71 24.65
CA SER A 57 2.27 -0.30 25.04
C SER A 57 1.77 0.65 23.95
N ASP A 58 2.13 0.40 22.69
CA ASP A 58 1.69 1.21 21.54
C ASP A 58 0.15 1.20 21.40
N ILE A 59 -0.49 0.05 21.62
CA ILE A 59 -1.95 -0.08 21.58
C ILE A 59 -2.61 0.75 22.69
N ILE A 60 -2.06 0.70 23.91
CA ILE A 60 -2.56 1.49 25.05
C ILE A 60 -2.40 2.98 24.77
N GLU A 61 -1.22 3.41 24.33
CA GLU A 61 -0.94 4.80 24.01
C GLU A 61 -1.87 5.32 22.90
N PHE A 62 -2.01 4.55 21.83
CA PHE A 62 -2.91 4.91 20.72
C PHE A 62 -4.36 5.07 21.18
N ALA A 63 -4.87 4.15 22.00
CA ALA A 63 -6.23 4.22 22.49
C ALA A 63 -6.45 5.42 23.42
N LYS A 64 -5.46 5.74 24.25
CA LYS A 64 -5.49 6.90 25.14
C LYS A 64 -5.49 8.20 24.34
N VAL A 65 -4.57 8.36 23.40
CA VAL A 65 -4.45 9.57 22.58
C VAL A 65 -5.70 9.76 21.71
N LYS A 66 -6.17 8.70 21.04
CA LYS A 66 -7.24 8.81 20.04
C LYS A 66 -8.65 8.79 20.64
N TYR A 67 -8.86 8.02 21.71
CA TYR A 67 -10.20 7.76 22.26
C TYR A 67 -10.35 8.17 23.73
N GLN A 68 -9.29 8.67 24.38
CA GLN A 68 -9.28 8.98 25.83
C GLN A 68 -9.73 7.78 26.67
N PHE A 69 -9.34 6.58 26.24
CA PHE A 69 -9.72 5.32 26.87
C PHE A 69 -8.53 4.69 27.57
N ASP A 70 -8.64 4.49 28.88
CA ASP A 70 -7.67 3.75 29.68
C ASP A 70 -8.08 2.27 29.79
N PHE A 71 -7.16 1.36 29.42
CA PHE A 71 -7.41 -0.07 29.49
C PHE A 71 -7.35 -0.60 30.93
N PRO A 72 -8.21 -1.56 31.31
CA PRO A 72 -8.05 -2.30 32.55
C PRO A 72 -6.85 -3.25 32.48
N GLU A 73 -6.25 -3.56 33.63
CA GLU A 73 -5.01 -4.34 33.74
C GLU A 73 -5.11 -5.74 33.12
N ASP A 74 -6.29 -6.35 33.16
CA ASP A 74 -6.58 -7.66 32.60
C ASP A 74 -7.00 -7.62 31.11
N ALA A 75 -7.01 -6.45 30.46
CA ALA A 75 -7.40 -6.33 29.06
C ALA A 75 -6.60 -7.25 28.13
N ARG A 76 -5.29 -7.43 28.41
CA ARG A 76 -4.39 -8.25 27.59
C ARG A 76 -4.76 -9.73 27.62
N SER A 77 -5.21 -10.24 28.76
CA SER A 77 -5.56 -11.66 28.92
C SER A 77 -6.92 -12.01 28.29
N ARG A 78 -7.83 -11.03 28.23
CA ARG A 78 -9.15 -11.19 27.60
C ARG A 78 -9.15 -11.12 26.06
N VAL A 79 -7.99 -10.90 25.43
CA VAL A 79 -7.90 -10.80 23.97
C VAL A 79 -8.25 -12.14 23.31
N MET A 80 -9.26 -12.10 22.43
CA MET A 80 -9.68 -13.26 21.63
C MET A 80 -8.69 -13.52 20.49
N LYS A 81 -7.62 -14.28 20.78
CA LYS A 81 -6.50 -14.55 19.85
C LYS A 81 -6.94 -14.99 18.46
N ILE A 82 -7.91 -15.90 18.37
CA ILE A 82 -8.41 -16.42 17.09
C ILE A 82 -9.06 -15.31 16.26
N SER A 83 -9.87 -14.45 16.88
CA SER A 83 -10.53 -13.33 16.21
C SER A 83 -9.52 -12.31 15.71
N VAL A 84 -8.51 -12.01 16.52
CA VAL A 84 -7.43 -11.07 16.14
C VAL A 84 -6.63 -11.62 14.96
N ILE A 85 -6.21 -12.88 15.00
CA ILE A 85 -5.44 -13.51 13.92
C ILE A 85 -6.25 -13.58 12.62
N ARG A 86 -7.53 -13.98 12.71
CA ARG A 86 -8.43 -13.98 11.55
C ARG A 86 -8.55 -12.58 10.94
N ASN A 87 -8.78 -11.56 11.76
CA ASN A 87 -8.88 -10.18 11.29
C ASN A 87 -7.57 -9.69 10.67
N PHE A 88 -6.43 -10.04 11.28
CA PHE A 88 -5.11 -9.70 10.79
C PHE A 88 -4.87 -10.31 9.40
N PHE A 89 -5.11 -11.61 9.23
CA PHE A 89 -4.95 -12.28 7.93
C PHE A 89 -5.83 -11.65 6.85
N GLN A 90 -7.09 -11.35 7.16
CA GLN A 90 -7.98 -10.66 6.22
C GLN A 90 -7.48 -9.27 5.84
N LYS A 91 -6.95 -8.50 6.81
CA LYS A 91 -6.43 -7.14 6.56
C LYS A 91 -5.15 -7.14 5.74
N VAL A 92 -4.32 -8.18 5.85
CA VAL A 92 -3.07 -8.33 5.09
C VAL A 92 -3.30 -9.03 3.75
N GLY A 93 -4.45 -9.70 3.57
CA GLY A 93 -4.75 -10.46 2.36
C GLY A 93 -4.15 -11.85 2.37
N LEU A 94 -3.99 -12.45 3.55
CA LEU A 94 -3.50 -13.81 3.72
C LEU A 94 -4.68 -14.78 3.83
N ALA A 95 -4.68 -15.82 3.01
CA ALA A 95 -5.53 -16.99 3.21
C ALA A 95 -4.71 -18.13 3.79
N VAL A 96 -5.16 -18.66 4.92
CA VAL A 96 -4.46 -19.69 5.69
C VAL A 96 -5.35 -20.93 5.82
N ALA A 97 -4.73 -22.11 5.83
CA ALA A 97 -5.42 -23.39 5.94
C ALA A 97 -6.30 -23.49 7.20
N SER A 98 -7.49 -24.08 7.04
CA SER A 98 -8.36 -24.35 8.18
C SER A 98 -7.87 -25.60 8.90
N ARG A 99 -7.24 -25.42 10.06
CA ARG A 99 -6.84 -26.52 10.93
C ARG A 99 -6.76 -26.09 12.38
N LYS A 100 -6.54 -27.06 13.27
CA LYS A 100 -6.31 -26.80 14.68
C LYS A 100 -4.87 -26.31 14.89
N TYR A 101 -4.72 -25.02 15.17
CA TYR A 101 -3.44 -24.39 15.50
C TYR A 101 -3.20 -24.38 17.00
N ASP A 102 -1.99 -24.71 17.43
CA ASP A 102 -1.53 -24.44 18.79
C ASP A 102 -0.89 -23.05 18.85
N LEU A 103 -1.66 -22.05 19.29
CA LEU A 103 -1.22 -20.66 19.39
C LEU A 103 -0.30 -20.40 20.60
N ALA A 104 -0.03 -21.39 21.44
CA ALA A 104 0.94 -21.30 22.53
C ALA A 104 2.34 -21.78 22.12
N ALA A 105 2.46 -22.49 20.98
CA ALA A 105 3.74 -22.95 20.46
C ALA A 105 4.64 -21.78 20.04
N ALA A 106 5.96 -21.99 20.06
CA ALA A 106 6.93 -21.00 19.60
C ALA A 106 6.77 -20.66 18.10
N LEU A 107 6.35 -21.63 17.30
CA LEU A 107 6.09 -21.49 15.86
C LEU A 107 4.71 -22.09 15.53
N PRO A 108 3.62 -21.33 15.73
CA PRO A 108 2.27 -21.84 15.52
C PRO A 108 1.93 -22.05 14.03
N PHE A 109 2.62 -21.34 13.12
CA PHE A 109 2.39 -21.38 11.68
C PHE A 109 3.61 -21.91 10.93
N ASN A 110 3.35 -22.66 9.86
CA ASN A 110 4.33 -23.12 8.89
C ASN A 110 4.06 -22.46 7.52
N PRO A 111 5.07 -22.34 6.64
CA PRO A 111 4.86 -21.79 5.30
C PRO A 111 3.84 -22.56 4.45
N SER A 112 3.72 -23.87 4.67
CA SER A 112 2.72 -24.74 4.02
C SER A 112 1.26 -24.38 4.31
N ASP A 113 1.04 -23.49 5.28
CA ASP A 113 -0.29 -23.10 5.73
C ASP A 113 -0.89 -22.02 4.87
N ILE A 114 -0.05 -21.27 4.17
CA ILE A 114 -0.45 -20.15 3.34
C ILE A 114 -1.01 -20.75 2.05
N ILE A 115 -2.33 -20.68 1.91
CA ILE A 115 -3.04 -21.19 0.73
C ILE A 115 -3.03 -20.14 -0.38
N ASN A 116 -3.16 -18.85 -0.03
CA ASN A 116 -3.24 -17.79 -1.01
C ASN A 116 -2.78 -16.43 -0.45
N LEU A 117 -2.37 -15.56 -1.36
CA LEU A 117 -2.07 -14.15 -1.14
C LEU A 117 -2.97 -13.31 -2.04
N GLN A 118 -3.83 -12.50 -1.42
CA GLN A 118 -4.72 -11.56 -2.09
C GLN A 118 -4.17 -10.15 -1.93
N PRO A 119 -3.92 -9.40 -3.01
CA PRO A 119 -3.52 -8.01 -2.90
C PRO A 119 -4.58 -7.19 -2.15
N VAL A 120 -4.17 -6.47 -1.12
CA VAL A 120 -5.03 -5.52 -0.39
C VAL A 120 -4.55 -4.10 -0.68
N VAL A 121 -5.34 -3.38 -1.47
CA VAL A 121 -5.07 -1.98 -1.78
C VAL A 121 -5.38 -1.14 -0.53
N LYS A 122 -4.34 -0.58 0.11
CA LYS A 122 -4.48 0.28 1.31
C LYS A 122 -4.60 1.75 0.97
N HIS A 123 -3.87 2.17 -0.05
CA HIS A 123 -3.86 3.54 -0.53
C HIS A 123 -3.86 3.47 -2.06
N SER A 124 -4.92 3.97 -2.68
CA SER A 124 -4.94 4.25 -4.10
C SER A 124 -5.37 5.69 -4.24
N ILE A 125 -4.43 6.53 -4.65
CA ILE A 125 -4.69 7.90 -5.08
C ILE A 125 -4.79 7.77 -6.60
N PRO A 126 -6.00 7.78 -7.18
CA PRO A 126 -6.13 7.62 -8.62
C PRO A 126 -5.50 8.84 -9.29
N VAL A 127 -4.56 8.59 -10.20
CA VAL A 127 -3.83 9.62 -10.92
C VAL A 127 -4.48 9.82 -12.28
N CYS A 128 -4.77 11.07 -12.64
CA CYS A 128 -5.28 11.43 -13.96
C CYS A 128 -4.28 12.35 -14.67
N SER A 129 -3.68 11.87 -15.77
CA SER A 129 -2.77 12.66 -16.60
C SER A 129 -3.46 13.90 -17.17
N VAL A 130 -4.68 13.74 -17.68
CA VAL A 130 -5.48 14.84 -18.26
C VAL A 130 -5.66 15.99 -17.26
N ALA A 131 -6.06 15.68 -16.02
CA ALA A 131 -6.22 16.71 -14.99
C ALA A 131 -4.88 17.37 -14.62
N LYS A 132 -3.79 16.61 -14.58
CA LYS A 132 -2.44 17.16 -14.34
C LYS A 132 -2.02 18.13 -15.45
N ASP A 133 -2.23 17.76 -16.70
CA ASP A 133 -1.85 18.58 -17.87
C ASP A 133 -2.65 19.89 -17.91
N LEU A 134 -3.96 19.82 -17.58
CA LEU A 134 -4.81 21.01 -17.46
C LEU A 134 -4.35 21.94 -16.32
N VAL A 135 -3.98 21.39 -15.15
CA VAL A 135 -3.44 22.18 -14.05
C VAL A 135 -2.12 22.84 -14.44
N GLU A 136 -1.22 22.11 -15.11
CA GLU A 136 0.07 22.65 -15.51
C GLU A 136 -0.10 23.76 -16.56
N THR A 137 -0.97 23.55 -17.54
CA THR A 137 -1.34 24.58 -18.53
C THR A 137 -1.99 25.78 -17.84
N GLY A 138 -2.90 25.55 -16.89
CA GLY A 138 -3.55 26.61 -16.11
C GLY A 138 -2.55 27.48 -15.34
N LYS A 139 -1.48 26.88 -14.79
CA LYS A 139 -0.39 27.63 -14.13
C LYS A 139 0.38 28.52 -15.12
N ILE A 140 0.64 28.04 -16.34
CA ILE A 140 1.30 28.82 -17.39
C ILE A 140 0.43 30.03 -17.74
N GLN A 141 -0.85 29.83 -18.04
CA GLN A 141 -1.77 30.93 -18.36
C GLN A 141 -1.92 31.93 -17.20
N LEU A 142 -1.90 31.44 -15.96
CA LEU A 142 -1.95 32.30 -14.77
C LEU A 142 -0.70 33.18 -14.67
N ALA A 143 0.49 32.62 -14.92
CA ALA A 143 1.75 33.35 -14.90
C ALA A 143 1.83 34.42 -16.01
N GLU A 144 1.18 34.15 -17.15
CA GLU A 144 1.05 35.10 -18.27
C GLU A 144 -0.04 36.17 -18.06
N GLY A 145 -0.81 36.09 -16.96
CA GLY A 145 -1.86 37.04 -16.62
C GLY A 145 -3.21 36.79 -17.29
N MET A 146 -3.37 35.66 -17.99
CA MET A 146 -4.62 35.25 -18.64
C MET A 146 -5.58 34.58 -17.64
N LEU A 147 -6.15 35.39 -16.75
CA LEU A 147 -6.96 34.90 -15.61
C LEU A 147 -8.19 34.09 -16.02
N GLY A 148 -8.89 34.47 -17.09
CA GLY A 148 -10.09 33.77 -17.56
C GLY A 148 -9.82 32.37 -18.10
N GLU A 149 -8.72 32.21 -18.84
CA GLU A 149 -8.31 30.91 -19.38
C GLU A 149 -7.77 30.01 -18.27
N ALA A 150 -6.93 30.55 -17.39
CA ALA A 150 -6.44 29.84 -16.21
C ALA A 150 -7.60 29.32 -15.34
N TYR A 151 -8.61 30.16 -15.08
CA TYR A 151 -9.79 29.77 -14.31
C TYR A 151 -10.58 28.62 -14.98
N SER A 152 -10.75 28.68 -16.30
CA SER A 152 -11.46 27.65 -17.06
C SER A 152 -10.72 26.30 -16.99
N LEU A 153 -9.40 26.32 -17.20
CA LEU A 153 -8.54 25.13 -17.11
C LEU A 153 -8.55 24.52 -15.70
N PHE A 154 -8.46 25.34 -14.65
CA PHE A 154 -8.55 24.84 -13.27
C PHE A 154 -9.93 24.28 -12.94
N SER A 155 -11.00 24.91 -13.42
CA SER A 155 -12.37 24.43 -13.20
C SER A 155 -12.64 23.08 -13.87
N GLU A 156 -12.12 22.90 -15.09
CA GLU A 156 -12.20 21.63 -15.81
C GLU A 156 -11.36 20.55 -15.13
N ALA A 157 -10.11 20.84 -14.76
CA ALA A 157 -9.25 19.92 -14.03
C ALA A 157 -9.89 19.49 -12.70
N PHE A 158 -10.48 20.43 -11.96
CA PHE A 158 -11.18 20.17 -10.71
C PHE A 158 -12.39 19.25 -10.90
N THR A 159 -13.18 19.47 -11.94
CA THR A 159 -14.32 18.59 -12.28
C THR A 159 -13.85 17.17 -12.55
N ILE A 160 -12.76 16.99 -13.31
CA ILE A 160 -12.18 15.67 -13.60
C ILE A 160 -11.66 15.02 -12.31
N LEU A 161 -10.95 15.78 -11.47
CA LEU A 161 -10.43 15.28 -10.20
C LEU A 161 -11.56 14.81 -9.27
N GLN A 162 -12.66 15.56 -9.17
CA GLN A 162 -13.83 15.14 -8.38
C GLN A 162 -14.46 13.85 -8.91
N GLN A 163 -14.52 13.67 -10.23
CA GLN A 163 -15.07 12.45 -10.84
C GLN A 163 -14.19 11.22 -10.60
N VAL A 164 -12.86 11.39 -10.71
CA VAL A 164 -11.89 10.28 -10.62
C VAL A 164 -11.62 9.89 -9.17
N THR A 165 -11.55 10.88 -8.28
CA THR A 165 -11.14 10.66 -6.89
C THR A 165 -12.33 10.56 -5.92
N GLY A 166 -13.51 10.99 -6.36
CA GLY A 166 -14.69 11.13 -5.51
C GLY A 166 -14.56 12.32 -4.53
N PRO A 167 -15.68 12.76 -3.92
CA PRO A 167 -15.67 13.92 -3.01
C PRO A 167 -14.89 13.70 -1.70
N MET A 168 -14.46 12.47 -1.42
CA MET A 168 -13.79 12.07 -0.18
C MET A 168 -12.26 11.99 -0.32
N HIS A 169 -11.69 12.37 -1.46
CA HIS A 169 -10.26 12.33 -1.67
C HIS A 169 -9.53 13.47 -0.97
N ARG A 170 -8.32 13.21 -0.45
CA ARG A 170 -7.56 14.11 0.43
C ARG A 170 -7.32 15.51 -0.18
N GLU A 171 -7.28 15.61 -1.50
CA GLU A 171 -7.04 16.87 -2.23
C GLU A 171 -8.33 17.66 -2.55
N VAL A 172 -9.52 17.07 -2.32
CA VAL A 172 -10.85 17.69 -2.60
C VAL A 172 -11.78 17.69 -1.39
N ALA A 173 -11.42 16.99 -0.31
CA ALA A 173 -12.15 17.02 0.95
C ALA A 173 -11.87 18.37 1.64
N ASN A 174 -12.92 19.19 1.74
CA ASN A 174 -12.95 20.45 2.51
C ASN A 174 -12.65 20.21 4.00
#